data_AF-A0A8S0FG17-F1
#
_entry.id   AF-A0A8S0FG17-F1
#
_cell.length_a   1.000
_cell.length_b   1.000
_cell.length_c   1.000
_cell.angle_alpha   90.00
_cell.angle_beta   90.00
_cell.angle_gamma   90.00
#
_symmetry.space_group_name_H-M   'P 1'
#
loop_
_entity.id
_entity.type
_entity.pdbx_description
1 polymer ?
#
loop_
_entity_poly.entity_id
_entity_poly.type
_entity_poly.pdbx_seq_one_letter_code
_entity_poly.pdbx_strand_id
1 'polypeptide(L)'
;MEENALVMYEILKAGGFTTGGLNFDAKVRRQSTDKYDLFYGHIGAMDTMALALKIAARMIEDGELDKRIAQRYSGWNSELGQQILKGQMSLADLAKYAQEHNLSPVHQSGRQEQLENLVNHYLFDNAITVNCAVRWPGYR
;
A
#
# COMPACT_ATOMS: atom_id res chain seq x y z
N MET A 1 6.39 13.19 -2.30
CA MET A 1 6.47 12.57 -0.95
C MET A 1 5.52 11.39 -0.88
N GLU A 2 4.24 11.59 -1.22
CA GLU A 2 3.25 10.51 -1.40
C GLU A 2 3.76 9.34 -2.25
N GLU A 3 4.24 9.62 -3.47
CA GLU A 3 4.79 8.59 -4.37
C GLU A 3 5.95 7.83 -3.73
N ASN A 4 6.88 8.53 -3.08
CA ASN A 4 8.05 7.91 -2.45
C ASN A 4 7.65 7.00 -1.28
N ALA A 5 6.60 7.33 -0.53
CA ALA A 5 6.10 6.51 0.57
C ALA A 5 5.53 5.18 0.04
N LEU A 6 4.76 5.23 -1.06
CA LEU A 6 4.24 4.03 -1.72
C LEU A 6 5.36 3.16 -2.31
N VAL A 7 6.38 3.77 -2.91
CA VAL A 7 7.56 3.02 -3.39
C VAL A 7 8.29 2.34 -2.23
N MET A 8 8.51 3.04 -1.11
CA MET A 8 9.13 2.43 0.08
C MET A 8 8.29 1.33 0.70
N TYR A 9 6.96 1.46 0.67
CA TYR A 9 6.03 0.43 1.13
C TYR A 9 6.24 -0.88 0.37
N GLU A 10 6.30 -0.84 -0.97
CA GLU A 10 6.54 -2.04 -1.78
C GLU A 10 7.93 -2.63 -1.56
N ILE A 11 8.97 -1.80 -1.45
CA ILE A 11 10.34 -2.28 -1.18
C ILE A 11 10.41 -2.99 0.18
N LEU A 12 9.79 -2.41 1.21
CA LEU A 12 9.75 -3.03 2.54
C LEU A 12 8.96 -4.34 2.52
N LYS A 13 7.81 -4.39 1.83
CA LYS A 13 7.02 -5.63 1.68
C LYS A 13 7.77 -6.72 0.92
N ALA A 14 8.62 -6.35 -0.03
CA ALA A 14 9.47 -7.29 -0.77
C ALA A 14 10.64 -7.86 0.05
N GLY A 15 10.82 -7.42 1.31
CA GLY A 15 11.92 -7.86 2.18
C GLY A 15 13.10 -6.90 2.22
N GLY A 16 12.94 -5.67 1.72
CA GLY A 16 13.96 -4.62 1.76
C GLY A 16 15.09 -4.83 0.73
N PHE A 17 16.18 -4.08 0.92
CA PHE A 17 17.35 -4.18 0.05
C PHE A 17 18.28 -5.32 0.47
N THR A 18 18.63 -6.19 -0.48
CA THR A 18 19.60 -7.27 -0.27
C THR A 18 21.01 -6.85 -0.71
N THR A 19 21.18 -6.57 -2.00
CA THR A 19 22.46 -6.15 -2.61
C THR A 19 22.40 -4.78 -3.26
N GLY A 20 21.23 -4.12 -3.23
CA GLY A 20 20.98 -2.82 -3.82
C GLY A 20 20.85 -1.71 -2.78
N GLY A 21 20.49 -0.51 -3.25
CA GLY A 21 20.20 0.62 -2.40
C GLY A 21 19.54 1.75 -3.19
N LEU A 22 19.28 2.86 -2.51
CA LEU A 22 18.73 4.05 -3.13
C LEU A 22 19.85 4.84 -3.82
N ASN A 23 19.96 4.69 -5.14
CA ASN A 23 20.85 5.52 -5.95
C ASN A 23 20.12 6.80 -6.36
N PHE A 24 20.65 7.95 -5.96
CA PHE A 24 20.15 9.25 -6.35
C PHE A 24 20.66 9.64 -7.73
N ASP A 25 20.15 8.98 -8.77
CA ASP A 25 20.35 9.37 -10.18
C ASP A 25 19.50 10.60 -10.52
N ALA A 26 19.79 11.70 -9.83
CA ALA A 26 19.11 12.97 -9.95
C ALA A 26 20.12 14.07 -10.25
N LYS A 27 19.70 15.05 -11.06
CA LYS A 27 20.52 16.22 -11.41
C LYS A 27 19.89 17.50 -10.90
N VAL A 28 20.73 18.44 -10.48
CA VAL A 28 20.31 19.80 -10.15
C VAL A 28 19.67 20.47 -11.37
N ARG A 29 18.76 21.42 -11.11
CA ARG A 29 18.09 22.17 -12.18
C ARG A 29 19.12 23.11 -12.84
N ARG A 30 18.89 23.47 -14.11
CA ARG A 30 19.82 24.32 -14.87
C ARG A 30 20.11 25.69 -14.22
N GLN A 31 19.16 26.20 -13.44
CA GLN A 31 19.29 27.47 -12.71
C GLN A 31 20.05 27.35 -11.39
N SER A 32 20.19 26.12 -10.87
CA SER A 32 20.96 25.80 -9.69
C SER A 32 22.44 25.67 -10.09
N THR A 33 23.13 26.81 -10.05
CA THR A 33 24.51 26.96 -10.58
C THR A 33 25.55 27.03 -9.47
N ASP A 34 25.13 27.17 -8.21
CA ASP A 34 26.04 27.17 -7.08
C ASP A 34 26.48 25.73 -6.77
N LYS A 35 27.74 25.58 -6.35
CA LYS A 35 28.29 24.29 -5.89
C LYS A 35 27.52 23.75 -4.68
N TYR A 36 26.95 24.65 -3.85
CA TYR A 36 26.14 24.25 -2.69
C TYR A 36 24.78 23.66 -3.07
N ASP A 37 24.26 23.93 -4.27
CA ASP A 37 22.98 23.40 -4.72
C ASP A 37 22.98 21.86 -4.85
N LEU A 38 24.15 21.28 -5.13
CA LEU A 38 24.33 19.82 -5.12
C LEU A 38 24.06 19.24 -3.72
N PHE A 39 24.52 19.92 -2.67
CA PHE A 39 24.32 19.48 -1.29
C PHE A 39 22.85 19.64 -0.89
N TYR A 40 22.23 20.78 -1.19
CA TYR A 40 20.81 20.99 -0.90
C TYR A 40 19.92 19.96 -1.61
N GLY A 41 20.24 19.61 -2.87
CA GLY A 41 19.53 18.58 -3.62
C GLY A 41 19.63 17.19 -2.96
N HIS A 42 20.82 16.76 -2.57
CA HIS A 42 21.02 15.45 -1.94
C HIS A 42 20.44 15.39 -0.53
N ILE A 43 20.60 16.44 0.27
CA ILE A 43 20.03 16.50 1.63
C ILE A 43 18.50 16.42 1.56
N GLY A 44 17.87 17.22 0.69
CA GLY A 44 16.42 17.17 0.50
C GLY A 44 15.94 15.80 0.00
N ALA A 45 16.70 15.15 -0.90
CA ALA A 45 16.37 13.81 -1.35
C ALA A 45 16.50 12.77 -0.23
N MET A 46 17.55 12.83 0.58
CA MET A 46 17.74 11.95 1.73
C MET A 46 16.64 12.13 2.78
N ASP A 47 16.30 13.37 3.14
CA ASP A 47 15.25 13.66 4.12
C ASP A 47 13.87 13.19 3.65
N THR A 48 13.54 13.40 2.38
CA THR A 48 12.27 12.93 1.81
C THR A 48 12.18 11.42 1.78
N MET A 49 13.27 10.71 1.46
CA MET A 49 13.31 9.24 1.49
C MET A 49 13.27 8.69 2.92
N ALA A 50 13.94 9.35 3.88
CA ALA A 50 13.88 8.97 5.29
C ALA A 50 12.47 9.11 5.87
N LEU A 51 11.76 10.21 5.53
CA LEU A 51 10.37 10.40 5.93
C LEU A 51 9.45 9.36 5.28
N ALA A 52 9.62 9.12 3.97
CA ALA A 52 8.87 8.11 3.23
C ALA A 52 9.04 6.71 3.84
N LEU A 53 10.26 6.34 4.23
CA LEU A 53 10.56 5.08 4.89
C LEU A 53 9.83 4.94 6.23
N LYS A 54 9.81 6.00 7.06
CA LYS A 54 9.10 5.99 8.35
C LYS A 54 7.59 5.81 8.18
N ILE A 55 7.01 6.47 7.17
CA ILE A 55 5.58 6.36 6.89
C ILE A 55 5.25 4.96 6.37
N ALA A 56 6.03 4.46 5.41
CA ALA A 56 5.89 3.12 4.86
C ALA A 56 5.97 2.02 5.94
N ALA A 57 6.95 2.13 6.84
CA ALA A 57 7.08 1.21 7.97
C ALA A 57 5.80 1.20 8.84
N ARG A 58 5.27 2.38 9.19
CA ARG A 58 4.02 2.51 9.96
C ARG A 58 2.83 1.87 9.24
N MET A 59 2.70 2.09 7.94
CA MET A 59 1.64 1.50 7.13
C MET A 59 1.68 -0.04 7.15
N ILE A 60 2.89 -0.62 7.12
CA ILE A 60 3.09 -2.07 7.18
C ILE A 60 2.81 -2.60 8.60
N GLU A 61 3.31 -1.92 9.63
CA GLU A 61 3.11 -2.30 11.03
C GLU A 61 1.62 -2.33 11.42
N ASP A 62 0.84 -1.33 10.99
CA ASP A 62 -0.60 -1.29 11.23
C ASP A 62 -1.36 -2.37 10.42
N GLY A 63 -0.81 -2.73 9.25
CA GLY A 63 -1.32 -3.79 8.36
C GLY A 63 -2.73 -3.53 7.82
N GLU A 64 -3.20 -2.29 7.89
CA GLU A 64 -4.60 -1.94 7.64
C GLU A 64 -4.97 -2.05 6.14
N LEU A 65 -4.01 -1.79 5.24
CA LEU A 65 -4.16 -2.05 3.82
C LEU A 65 -4.23 -3.54 3.51
N ASP A 66 -3.35 -4.34 4.11
CA ASP A 66 -3.30 -5.79 3.90
C ASP A 66 -4.58 -6.47 4.43
N LYS A 67 -5.13 -6.00 5.55
CA LYS A 67 -6.44 -6.46 6.06
C LYS A 67 -7.56 -6.22 5.06
N ARG A 68 -7.62 -5.03 4.42
CA ARG A 68 -8.65 -4.72 3.42
C ARG A 68 -8.50 -5.56 2.14
N ILE A 69 -7.26 -5.82 1.71
CA ILE A 69 -6.98 -6.75 0.60
C ILE A 69 -7.46 -8.16 0.96
N ALA A 70 -7.08 -8.68 2.13
CA ALA A 70 -7.51 -10.00 2.61
C ALA A 70 -9.03 -10.11 2.73
N GLN A 71 -9.70 -9.06 3.20
CA GLN A 71 -11.16 -9.00 3.26
C GLN A 71 -11.79 -9.08 1.87
N ARG A 72 -11.28 -8.32 0.89
CA ARG A 72 -11.77 -8.31 -0.49
C ARG A 72 -11.66 -9.69 -1.15
N TYR A 73 -10.56 -10.39 -0.92
CA TYR A 73 -10.31 -11.70 -1.52
C TYR A 73 -10.69 -12.88 -0.61
N SER A 74 -11.39 -12.63 0.51
CA SER A 74 -11.80 -13.68 1.47
C SER A 74 -12.62 -14.81 0.84
N GLY A 75 -13.38 -14.53 -0.22
CA GLY A 75 -14.12 -15.55 -0.97
C GLY A 75 -13.25 -16.64 -1.59
N TRP A 76 -11.98 -16.35 -1.90
CA TRP A 76 -11.03 -17.35 -2.43
C TRP A 76 -10.52 -18.32 -1.37
N ASN A 77 -10.70 -18.01 -0.09
CA ASN A 77 -10.41 -18.93 1.01
C ASN A 77 -11.55 -19.94 1.24
N SER A 78 -12.68 -19.81 0.54
CA SER A 78 -13.75 -20.80 0.56
C SER A 78 -13.32 -22.11 -0.11
N GLU A 79 -14.04 -23.19 0.18
CA GLU A 79 -13.77 -24.52 -0.38
C GLU A 79 -13.73 -24.51 -1.91
N LEU A 80 -14.73 -23.87 -2.55
CA LEU A 80 -14.77 -23.68 -4.01
C LEU A 80 -13.55 -22.92 -4.53
N GLY A 81 -13.22 -21.78 -3.88
CA GLY A 81 -12.06 -20.97 -4.27
C GLY A 81 -10.76 -21.75 -4.19
N GLN A 82 -10.59 -22.57 -3.15
CA GLN A 82 -9.41 -23.42 -2.97
C GLN A 82 -9.34 -24.57 -3.99
N GLN A 83 -10.47 -25.19 -4.35
CA GLN A 83 -10.52 -26.21 -5.40
C GLN A 83 -10.12 -25.62 -6.77
N ILE A 84 -10.56 -24.39 -7.06
CA ILE A 84 -10.17 -23.65 -8.27
C ILE A 84 -8.67 -23.34 -8.25
N LEU A 85 -8.15 -22.76 -7.17
CA LEU A 85 -6.74 -22.37 -7.04
C LEU A 85 -5.78 -23.57 -7.13
N LYS A 86 -6.22 -24.75 -6.67
CA LYS A 86 -5.45 -26.00 -6.76
C LYS A 86 -5.57 -26.69 -8.12
N GLY A 87 -6.34 -26.14 -9.06
CA GLY A 87 -6.57 -26.72 -10.39
C GLY A 87 -7.38 -28.02 -10.37
N GLN A 88 -8.21 -28.22 -9.34
CA GLN A 88 -8.99 -29.44 -9.15
C GLN A 88 -10.34 -29.42 -9.88
N MET A 89 -10.72 -28.29 -10.47
CA MET A 89 -11.95 -28.13 -11.24
C MET A 89 -11.62 -27.75 -12.68
N SER A 90 -12.23 -28.44 -13.64
CA SER A 90 -12.20 -28.03 -15.04
C SER A 90 -13.21 -26.91 -15.31
N LEU A 91 -13.10 -26.25 -16.48
CA LEU A 91 -14.10 -25.28 -16.93
C LEU A 91 -15.51 -25.89 -17.03
N ALA A 92 -15.61 -27.18 -17.38
CA ALA A 92 -16.89 -27.89 -17.46
C ALA A 92 -17.50 -28.09 -16.06
N ASP A 93 -16.68 -28.44 -15.07
CA ASP A 93 -17.12 -28.62 -13.68
C ASP A 93 -17.60 -27.28 -13.09
N LEU A 94 -16.90 -26.19 -13.40
CA LEU A 94 -17.29 -24.84 -12.97
C LEU A 94 -18.60 -24.37 -13.59
N ALA A 95 -18.80 -24.61 -14.89
CA ALA A 95 -20.05 -24.27 -15.57
C ALA A 95 -21.23 -25.03 -14.96
N LYS A 96 -21.05 -26.33 -14.69
CA LYS A 96 -22.05 -27.17 -14.04
C LYS A 96 -22.35 -26.69 -12.62
N TYR A 97 -21.32 -26.42 -11.82
CA TYR A 97 -21.46 -25.90 -10.45
C TYR A 97 -22.21 -24.56 -10.43
N ALA A 98 -21.89 -23.64 -11.34
CA ALA A 98 -22.59 -22.35 -11.43
C ALA A 98 -24.08 -22.49 -11.77
N GLN A 99 -24.42 -23.43 -12.65
CA GLN A 99 -25.79 -23.71 -13.04
C GLN A 99 -26.59 -24.41 -11.91
N GLU A 100 -26.00 -25.41 -11.26
CA GLU A 100 -26.64 -26.17 -10.17
C GLU A 100 -26.89 -25.30 -8.93
N HIS A 101 -25.96 -24.40 -8.61
CA HIS A 101 -26.07 -23.50 -7.46
C HIS A 101 -26.70 -22.14 -7.80
N ASN A 102 -27.14 -21.94 -9.05
CA ASN A 102 -27.70 -20.68 -9.55
C ASN A 102 -26.88 -19.45 -9.11
N LEU A 103 -25.56 -19.52 -9.33
CA LEU A 103 -24.62 -18.51 -8.85
C LEU A 103 -24.90 -17.15 -9.50
N SER A 104 -25.26 -16.16 -8.67
CA SER A 104 -25.41 -14.76 -9.07
C SER A 104 -24.37 -13.92 -8.32
N PRO A 105 -23.13 -13.79 -8.85
CA PRO A 105 -22.07 -13.06 -8.17
C PRO A 105 -22.40 -11.56 -8.12
N VAL A 106 -22.32 -10.99 -6.92
CA VAL A 106 -22.52 -9.55 -6.70
C VAL A 106 -21.17 -8.87 -6.63
N HIS A 107 -20.98 -7.81 -7.41
CA HIS A 107 -19.77 -7.00 -7.36
C HIS A 107 -19.63 -6.34 -5.99
N GLN A 108 -18.43 -6.42 -5.43
CA GLN A 108 -18.07 -5.70 -4.21
C GLN A 108 -17.38 -4.37 -4.56
N SER A 109 -17.76 -3.30 -3.86
CA SER A 109 -17.13 -1.98 -4.03
C SER A 109 -15.63 -2.03 -3.74
N GLY A 110 -14.85 -1.32 -4.56
CA GLY A 110 -13.41 -1.13 -4.36
C GLY A 110 -13.06 -0.20 -3.21
N ARG A 111 -13.99 0.67 -2.80
CA ARG A 111 -13.79 1.71 -1.77
C ARG A 111 -12.48 2.50 -1.98
N GLN A 112 -12.22 2.85 -3.24
CA GLN A 112 -10.96 3.48 -3.64
C GLN A 112 -10.72 4.79 -2.88
N GLU A 113 -11.73 5.65 -2.79
CA GLU A 113 -11.66 6.94 -2.09
C GLU A 113 -11.40 6.75 -0.59
N GLN A 114 -11.94 5.69 0.01
CA GLN A 114 -11.66 5.35 1.41
C GLN A 114 -10.19 4.94 1.61
N LEU A 115 -9.63 4.18 0.67
CA LEU A 115 -8.24 3.72 0.71
C LEU A 115 -7.27 4.89 0.48
N GLU A 116 -7.57 5.78 -0.46
CA GLU A 116 -6.79 7.00 -0.69
C GLU A 116 -6.80 7.90 0.55
N ASN A 117 -7.96 8.07 1.20
CA ASN A 117 -8.06 8.80 2.46
C ASN A 117 -7.25 8.15 3.60
N LEU A 118 -7.19 6.82 3.65
CA LEU A 118 -6.35 6.12 4.62
C LEU A 118 -4.86 6.39 4.37
N VAL A 119 -4.40 6.34 3.11
CA VAL A 119 -3.00 6.67 2.78
C VAL A 119 -2.71 8.12 3.13
N ASN A 120 -3.62 9.05 2.84
CA ASN A 120 -3.49 10.45 3.23
C ASN A 120 -3.38 10.63 4.75
N HIS A 121 -4.12 9.85 5.53
CA HIS A 121 -3.98 9.84 6.98
C HIS A 121 -2.54 9.46 7.38
N TYR A 122 -1.94 8.42 6.80
CA TYR A 122 -0.54 8.09 7.07
C TYR A 122 0.46 9.17 6.66
N LEU A 123 0.19 9.90 5.56
CA LEU A 123 1.08 10.92 5.02
C LEU A 123 1.06 12.23 5.81
N PHE A 124 -0.11 12.67 6.25
CA PHE A 124 -0.32 13.99 6.84
C PHE A 124 -0.53 13.99 8.34
N ASP A 125 -0.85 12.84 8.93
CA ASP A 125 -1.02 12.71 10.38
C ASP A 125 0.37 12.61 11.04
N ASN A 126 0.95 13.80 11.23
CA ASN A 126 2.21 14.02 11.93
C ASN A 126 2.06 13.70 13.42
N ALA A 127 2.14 12.43 13.77
CA ALA A 127 2.45 11.99 15.13
C ALA A 127 3.93 11.55 15.22
N ILE A 128 4.82 12.54 15.34
CA ILE A 128 5.61 12.59 16.57
C ILE A 128 4.55 12.80 17.65
N THR A 129 4.40 11.83 18.57
CA THR A 129 3.44 11.87 19.68
C THR A 129 3.70 13.10 20.56
N VAL A 130 3.19 14.26 20.15
CA VAL A 130 2.65 15.24 21.09
C VAL A 130 1.19 14.88 21.24
N ASN A 131 0.94 14.24 22.37
CA ASN A 131 -0.33 13.87 22.95
C ASN A 131 -1.45 14.89 22.62
N CYS A 132 -2.25 14.64 21.59
CA CYS A 132 -3.51 15.33 21.39
C CYS A 132 -4.60 14.31 21.08
N ALA A 133 -5.29 13.92 22.14
CA ALA A 133 -6.54 13.20 22.08
C ALA A 133 -7.55 13.97 21.21
N VAL A 134 -7.73 13.54 19.96
CA VAL A 134 -8.97 13.80 19.21
C VAL A 134 -9.59 12.45 18.91
N ARG A 135 -10.31 11.96 19.92
CA ARG A 135 -11.24 10.85 19.80
C ARG A 135 -12.41 11.32 18.95
N TRP A 136 -12.55 10.82 17.72
CA TRP A 136 -13.72 11.07 16.89
C TRP A 136 -14.97 10.48 17.57
N PRO A 137 -15.97 11.29 17.97
CA PRO A 137 -17.21 10.78 18.53
C PRO A 137 -18.20 10.61 17.38
N GLY A 138 -18.40 9.38 16.89
CA GLY A 138 -19.41 9.25 15.83
C GLY A 138 -19.60 7.94 15.09
N TYR A 139 -19.13 6.79 15.59
CA TYR A 139 -19.63 5.50 15.09
C TYR A 139 -19.88 4.56 16.27
N ARG A 140 -21.17 4.36 16.56
CA ARG A 140 -21.72 3.22 17.29
C ARG A 140 -22.34 2.28 16.28
#